data_AF-A0A9D8J9C5-F1
#
_entry.id   AF-A0A9D8J9C5-F1
#
_cell.length_a   1.000
_cell.length_b   1.000
_cell.length_c   1.000
_cell.angle_alpha   90.00
_cell.angle_beta   90.00
_cell.angle_gamma   90.00
#
_symmetry.space_group_name_H-M   'P 1'
#
loop_
_entity.id
_entity.type
_entity.pdbx_description
1 polymer ?
#
loop_
_entity_poly.entity_id
_entity_poly.type
_entity_poly.pdbx_seq_one_letter_code
_entity_poly.pdbx_strand_id
1 'polypeptide(L)' 'MNWKAVVRPEGSKLFKVHTFTYVYKGSNYHLEVDEFADGTCTGHGEHSTDKNTVLASVSANNIEGCLSALIKNIKM' A
#
# COMPACT_ATOMS: atom_id res chain seq x y z
N MET A 1 16.47 10.76 -4.25
CA MET A 1 16.08 11.59 -3.08
C MET A 1 16.61 10.89 -1.83
N ASN A 2 17.39 11.56 -0.97
CA ASN A 2 17.96 10.95 0.23
C ASN A 2 16.95 11.04 1.40
N TRP A 3 16.20 9.97 1.63
CA TRP A 3 15.16 9.91 2.67
C TRP A 3 15.69 10.13 4.08
N LYS A 4 16.99 9.88 4.33
CA LYS A 4 17.64 10.12 5.62
C LYS A 4 17.82 11.60 5.95
N ALA A 5 17.64 12.49 4.96
CA ALA A 5 17.78 13.94 5.12
C ALA A 5 16.45 14.67 5.30
N VAL A 6 15.31 13.95 5.28
CA VAL A 6 13.98 14.55 5.48
C VAL A 6 13.73 14.75 6.97
N VAL A 7 13.70 16.01 7.41
CA VAL A 7 13.40 16.36 8.80
C VAL A 7 11.90 16.23 9.04
N ARG A 8 11.51 15.37 9.99
CA ARG A 8 10.12 15.11 10.37
C ARG A 8 9.63 16.21 11.32
N PRO A 9 8.54 16.94 11.01
CA PRO A 9 7.90 17.83 11.98
C PRO A 9 7.45 17.07 13.24
N GLU A 10 7.49 17.70 14.42
CA GLU A 10 6.96 17.11 15.65
C GLU A 10 5.49 16.69 15.49
N GLY A 11 5.16 15.48 15.95
CA GLY A 11 3.81 14.90 15.84
C GLY A 11 3.45 14.33 14.46
N SER A 12 4.27 14.54 13.43
CA SER A 12 3.98 13.97 12.09
C SER A 12 4.43 12.52 11.96
N LYS A 13 3.75 11.77 11.10
CA LYS A 13 4.18 10.45 10.63
C LYS A 13 4.71 10.54 9.20
N LEU A 14 5.96 10.12 9.01
CA LEU A 14 6.58 9.86 7.71
C LEU A 14 6.38 8.38 7.41
N PHE A 15 5.81 8.12 6.24
CA PHE A 15 5.66 6.81 5.63
C PHE A 15 6.35 6.89 4.27
N LYS A 16 6.97 5.79 3.86
CA LYS A 16 7.39 5.64 2.48
C LYS A 16 6.28 4.92 1.75
N VAL A 17 5.62 5.64 0.85
CA VAL A 17 4.46 5.15 0.11
C VAL A 17 4.94 4.48 -1.17
N HIS A 18 4.50 3.24 -1.39
CA HIS A 18 4.77 2.49 -2.62
C HIS A 18 3.46 2.25 -3.36
N THR A 19 3.36 2.77 -4.59
CA THR A 19 2.16 2.65 -5.42
C THR A 19 2.38 1.62 -6.52
N PHE A 20 1.39 0.74 -6.73
CA PHE A 20 1.41 -0.30 -7.74
C PHE A 20 0.08 -0.33 -8.50
N THR A 21 0.15 -0.68 -9.77
CA THR A 21 -1.03 -1.00 -10.58
C THR A 21 -1.08 -2.49 -10.79
N TYR A 22 -2.18 -3.12 -10.41
CA TYR A 22 -2.40 -4.56 -10.60
C TYR A 22 -3.59 -4.79 -11.52
N VAL A 23 -3.40 -5.62 -12.54
CA VAL A 23 -4.46 -5.97 -13.50
C VAL A 23 -4.89 -7.42 -13.26
N TYR A 24 -6.17 -7.64 -13.00
CA TYR A 24 -6.73 -8.97 -12.78
C TYR A 24 -8.08 -9.11 -13.48
N LYS A 25 -8.20 -10.13 -14.34
CA LYS A 25 -9.43 -10.42 -15.13
C LYS A 25 -10.00 -9.19 -15.88
N GLY A 26 -9.13 -8.35 -16.42
CA GLY A 26 -9.52 -7.13 -17.15
C GLY A 26 -9.92 -5.95 -16.25
N SER A 27 -9.86 -6.12 -14.94
CA SER A 27 -10.06 -5.06 -13.94
C SER A 27 -8.71 -4.52 -13.48
N ASN A 28 -8.62 -3.19 -13.37
CA ASN A 28 -7.43 -2.50 -12.87
C ASN A 28 -7.62 -2.16 -11.40
N TYR A 29 -6.57 -2.34 -10.61
CA TYR A 29 -6.54 -2.01 -9.19
C TYR A 29 -5.35 -1.11 -8.90
N HIS A 30 -5.59 -0.07 -8.10
CA HIS A 30 -4.54 0.75 -7.50
C HIS A 30 -4.23 0.20 -6.12
N LEU A 31 -2.98 -0.17 -5.89
CA LEU A 31 -2.50 -0.67 -4.61
C LEU A 31 -1.49 0.32 -4.05
N GLU A 32 -1.62 0.62 -2.77
CA GLU A 32 -0.74 1.51 -2.03
C GLU A 32 -0.21 0.78 -0.82
N VAL A 33 1.09 0.88 -0.55
CA VAL A 33 1.71 0.30 0.65
C VAL A 33 2.49 1.37 1.38
N ASP A 34 2.04 1.67 2.59
CA ASP A 34 2.68 2.58 3.51
C ASP A 34 3.70 1.83 4.35
N GLU A 35 4.99 2.07 4.09
CA GLU A 35 6.10 1.55 4.87
C GLU A 35 6.45 2.52 6.01
N PHE A 36 6.32 2.03 7.24
CA PHE A 36 6.63 2.75 8.46
C PHE A 36 8.12 2.64 8.81
N ALA A 37 8.61 3.55 9.64
CA ALA A 37 10.02 3.59 10.03
C ALA A 37 10.48 2.36 10.84
N ASP A 38 9.56 1.62 11.44
CA ASP A 38 9.83 0.36 12.17
C ASP A 38 9.84 -0.87 11.24
N GLY A 39 9.68 -0.68 9.93
CA GLY A 39 9.62 -1.73 8.92
C GLY A 39 8.26 -2.40 8.77
N THR A 40 7.28 -2.03 9.60
CA THR A 40 5.88 -2.46 9.37
C THR A 40 5.33 -1.78 8.12
N CYS A 41 4.39 -2.45 7.48
CA CYS A 41 3.75 -1.98 6.27
C CYS A 41 2.23 -2.09 6.43
N THR A 42 1.50 -1.11 5.92
CA THR A 42 0.04 -1.20 5.74
C THR A 42 -0.28 -1.05 4.26
N GLY A 43 -1.02 -2.01 3.73
CA GLY A 43 -1.46 -2.04 2.34
C GLY A 43 -2.92 -1.63 2.22
N HIS A 44 -3.18 -0.77 1.25
CA HIS A 44 -4.49 -0.33 0.81
C HIS A 44 -4.66 -0.68 -0.67
N GLY A 45 -5.88 -0.86 -1.12
CA GLY A 45 -6.12 -0.93 -2.55
C GLY A 45 -7.56 -0.68 -2.92
N GLU A 46 -7.77 -0.28 -4.17
CA GLU A 46 -9.07 0.09 -4.70
C GLU A 46 -9.16 -0.27 -6.19
N HIS A 47 -10.39 -0.43 -6.68
CA HIS A 47 -10.63 -0.61 -8.10
C HIS A 47 -10.46 0.72 -8.86
N SER A 48 -9.64 0.73 -9.91
CA SER A 48 -9.22 1.96 -10.60
C SER A 48 -10.37 2.76 -11.23
N THR A 49 -11.42 2.10 -11.68
CA THR A 49 -12.59 2.76 -12.31
C THR A 49 -13.83 2.78 -11.43
N ASP A 50 -13.87 1.97 -10.38
CA ASP A 50 -15.01 1.90 -9.46
C ASP A 50 -14.54 2.28 -8.06
N LYS A 51 -14.65 3.57 -7.76
CA LYS A 51 -14.19 4.14 -6.49
C LYS A 51 -15.01 3.67 -5.28
N ASN A 52 -16.10 2.95 -5.49
CA ASN A 52 -16.86 2.34 -4.40
C ASN A 52 -16.31 0.97 -3.98
N THR A 53 -15.46 0.36 -4.80
CA THR A 53 -14.86 -0.95 -4.53
C THR A 53 -13.47 -0.77 -3.95
N VAL A 54 -13.40 -0.78 -2.61
CA VAL A 54 -12.16 -0.69 -1.83
C VAL A 54 -11.83 -2.06 -1.25
N LEU A 55 -10.56 -2.45 -1.31
CA LEU A 55 -10.05 -3.66 -0.69
C LEU A 55 -9.86 -3.45 0.81
N ALA A 56 -10.14 -4.49 1.60
CA ALA A 56 -9.82 -4.47 3.03
C ALA A 56 -8.31 -4.22 3.22
N SER A 57 -7.98 -3.28 4.12
CA SER A 57 -6.60 -2.94 4.41
C SER A 57 -5.88 -4.12 5.07
N VAL A 58 -4.60 -4.29 4.78
CA VAL A 58 -3.79 -5.40 5.28
C VAL A 58 -2.51 -4.87 5.93
N SER A 59 -1.96 -5.60 6.90
CA SER A 59 -0.68 -5.23 7.52
C SER A 59 0.31 -6.38 7.46
N ALA A 60 1.59 -6.06 7.28
CA ALA A 60 2.68 -7.03 7.24
C ALA A 60 3.99 -6.39 7.72
N ASN A 61 5.03 -7.22 7.91
CA ASN A 61 6.36 -6.77 8.37
C ASN A 61 7.29 -6.38 7.20
N ASN A 62 6.78 -6.36 5.97
CA ASN A 62 7.48 -5.91 4.77
C ASN A 62 6.48 -5.67 3.62
N ILE A 63 6.95 -5.00 2.57
CA ILE A 63 6.16 -4.60 1.41
C ILE A 63 5.60 -5.83 0.66
N GLU A 64 6.42 -6.86 0.47
CA GLU A 64 6.05 -8.07 -0.29
C GLU A 64 4.91 -8.84 0.38
N GLY A 65 4.93 -8.94 1.71
CA GLY A 65 3.86 -9.53 2.51
C GLY A 65 2.56 -8.74 2.38
N CYS A 66 2.62 -7.41 2.44
CA CYS A 66 1.46 -6.55 2.23
C CYS A 66 0.86 -6.71 0.84
N LEU A 67 1.69 -6.67 -0.21
CA LEU A 67 1.24 -6.85 -1.59
C LEU A 67 0.62 -8.23 -1.82
N SER A 68 1.25 -9.27 -1.30
CA SER A 68 0.74 -10.63 -1.42
C SER A 68 -0.64 -10.79 -0.78
N ALA A 69 -0.84 -10.17 0.39
CA ALA A 69 -2.13 -10.15 1.07
C ALA A 69 -3.20 -9.35 0.30
N LEU A 70 -2.85 -8.18 -0.24
CA LEU A 70 -3.77 -7.38 -1.08
C LEU A 70 -4.19 -8.15 -2.34
N ILE A 71 -3.23 -8.76 -3.04
CA ILE A 71 -3.51 -9.54 -4.25
C ILE A 71 -4.37 -10.76 -3.92
N LYS A 72 -4.19 -11.37 -2.74
CA LYS A 72 -5.05 -12.46 -2.29
C LYS A 72 -6.51 -11.99 -2.11
N ASN A 73 -6.72 -10.81 -1.52
CA ASN A 73 -8.07 -10.23 -1.36
C ASN A 73 -8.77 -9.96 -2.69
N ILE A 74 -8.04 -9.69 -3.78
CA ILE A 74 -8.60 -9.48 -5.13
C ILE A 74 -9.00 -10.80 -5.81
N LYS A 75 -8.30 -11.89 -5.47
CA LYS A 75 -8.50 -13.21 -6.11
C LYS A 75 -9.60 -14.04 -5.45
N MET A 76 -10.00 -13.70 -4.23
CA MET A 76 -11.09 -14.36 -3.48
C MET A 76 -12.44 -13.85 -3.94
#